data_AF-A0A8J4PTC8-F1
#
_entry.id   AF-A0A8J4PTC8-F1
#
_cell.length_a   1.000
_cell.length_b   1.000
_cell.length_c   1.000
_cell.angle_alpha   90.00
_cell.angle_beta   90.00
_cell.angle_gamma   90.00
#
_symmetry.space_group_name_H-M   'P 1'
#
loop_
_entity.id
_entity.type
_entity.pdbx_description
1 polymer ?
#
loop_
_entity_poly.entity_id
_entity_poly.type
_entity_poly.pdbx_seq_one_letter_code
_entity_poly.pdbx_strand_id
1 'polypeptide(L)'
;MKLLYITTLLFVILQIQASISSQACNVHEAKKLGATCIARSDCEYPLICNAAKCSKFAEIGENCKENDDCGNFYNGVECNENKCTVMLIDGEKCDLSSQYKICGFGTSCSNGTCYFSEASGCKTDSQCPYGTYCDDKGSCTRVVDKGQICERDTMCSVDSLCVSGVCALKYSRTAQQPCKQYELCDVFSGYICDGNDKLCKKNSYYGKDCYVNSECGSGECLCSHEGKNICFGTNSSISTTSCHDKLDDFKKCMVDNDCSRASPITCPKCHQKWECFQHGCFANYNQDPLRITYYKDLNCPDTSYNNNNNNNNNNNNPKGTDDSNSNAASTSITTSLATLFFTVLFIISLI
;
A
#
# COMPACT_ATOMS: atom_id res chain seq x y z
N MET A 1 8.60 -14.45 -54.42
CA MET A 1 9.06 -13.42 -53.45
C MET A 1 7.94 -12.65 -52.78
N LYS A 2 7.03 -11.94 -53.49
CA LYS A 2 5.93 -11.18 -52.85
C LYS A 2 5.04 -12.01 -51.90
N LEU A 3 4.70 -13.24 -52.29
CA LEU A 3 3.87 -14.12 -51.46
C LEU A 3 4.57 -14.55 -50.16
N LEU A 4 5.89 -14.81 -50.21
CA LEU A 4 6.70 -15.20 -49.06
C LEU A 4 6.79 -14.08 -48.02
N TYR A 5 6.95 -12.83 -48.48
CA TYR A 5 7.02 -11.64 -47.63
C TYR A 5 5.70 -11.36 -46.90
N ILE A 6 4.56 -11.52 -47.60
CA ILE A 6 3.25 -11.36 -46.99
C ILE A 6 3.04 -12.43 -45.92
N THR A 7 3.45 -13.67 -46.16
CA THR A 7 3.31 -14.74 -45.17
C THR A 7 4.20 -14.55 -43.94
N THR A 8 5.45 -14.08 -44.08
CA THR A 8 6.31 -13.78 -42.92
C THR A 8 5.80 -12.58 -42.12
N LEU A 9 5.34 -11.51 -42.78
CA LEU A 9 4.75 -10.37 -42.08
C LEU A 9 3.50 -10.77 -41.30
N LEU A 10 2.62 -11.59 -41.89
CA LEU A 10 1.41 -12.08 -41.22
C LEU A 10 1.76 -12.95 -40.01
N PHE A 11 2.80 -13.79 -40.13
CA PHE A 11 3.29 -14.61 -39.02
C PHE A 11 3.84 -13.75 -37.88
N VAL A 12 4.63 -12.70 -38.18
CA VAL A 12 5.14 -11.77 -37.16
C VAL A 12 4.00 -11.04 -36.45
N ILE A 13 2.99 -10.57 -37.19
CA ILE A 13 1.80 -9.93 -36.60
C ILE A 13 1.05 -10.91 -35.68
N LEU A 14 0.88 -12.17 -36.08
CA LEU A 14 0.24 -13.20 -35.26
C LEU A 14 1.04 -13.52 -33.99
N GLN A 15 2.37 -13.57 -34.05
CA GLN A 15 3.23 -13.78 -32.88
C GLN A 15 3.18 -12.60 -31.91
N ILE A 16 3.13 -11.36 -32.43
CA ILE A 16 2.94 -10.16 -31.61
C ILE A 16 1.56 -10.18 -30.94
N GLN A 17 0.49 -10.51 -31.68
CA GLN A 17 -0.86 -10.62 -31.12
C GLN A 17 -0.97 -11.70 -30.04
N ALA A 18 -0.33 -12.86 -30.21
CA ALA A 18 -0.31 -13.93 -29.21
C ALA A 18 0.46 -13.54 -27.92
N SER A 19 1.49 -12.71 -28.07
CA SER A 19 2.27 -12.17 -26.94
C SER A 19 1.51 -11.09 -26.16
N ILE A 20 0.59 -10.38 -26.82
CA ILE A 20 -0.24 -9.32 -26.22
C ILE A 20 -1.53 -9.92 -25.62
N SER A 21 -2.09 -10.98 -26.21
CA SER A 21 -3.42 -11.51 -25.81
C SER A 21 -3.41 -12.43 -24.58
N SER A 22 -2.29 -12.58 -23.86
CA SER A 22 -2.18 -13.62 -22.83
C SER A 22 -1.45 -13.24 -21.55
N GLN A 23 -1.13 -11.96 -21.30
CA GLN A 23 -0.69 -11.56 -19.96
C GLN A 23 -1.89 -11.38 -19.03
N ALA A 24 -2.64 -12.48 -18.83
CA ALA A 24 -3.32 -12.66 -17.57
C ALA A 24 -2.26 -12.52 -16.48
N CYS A 25 -2.46 -11.57 -15.58
CA CYS A 25 -1.53 -11.38 -14.49
C CYS A 25 -1.51 -12.68 -13.66
N ASN A 26 -0.32 -13.25 -13.50
CA ASN A 26 -0.17 -14.53 -12.83
C ASN A 26 -0.34 -14.31 -11.32
N VAL A 27 -1.56 -14.50 -10.83
CA VAL A 27 -1.85 -14.49 -9.40
C VAL A 27 -1.22 -15.74 -8.82
N HIS A 28 -0.03 -15.59 -8.23
CA HIS A 28 0.62 -16.69 -7.53
C HIS A 28 -0.27 -17.13 -6.36
N GLU A 29 -0.70 -18.40 -6.39
CA GLU A 29 -1.48 -18.97 -5.30
C GLU A 29 -0.64 -19.04 -4.03
N ALA A 30 -1.13 -18.41 -2.96
CA ALA A 30 -0.48 -18.40 -1.67
C ALA A 30 -0.43 -19.81 -1.09
N LYS A 31 0.75 -20.24 -0.63
CA LYS A 31 0.95 -21.56 -0.04
C LYS A 31 0.43 -21.60 1.39
N LYS A 32 -0.36 -22.63 1.69
CA LYS A 32 -1.02 -22.84 2.99
C LYS A 32 -0.06 -23.44 4.03
N LEU A 33 -0.51 -23.47 5.28
CA LEU A 33 0.21 -24.08 6.40
C LEU A 33 0.72 -25.50 6.06
N GLY A 34 2.02 -25.73 6.27
CA GLY A 34 2.73 -26.99 6.02
C GLY A 34 3.25 -27.19 4.60
N ALA A 35 2.84 -26.36 3.63
CA ALA A 35 3.31 -26.45 2.25
C ALA A 35 4.79 -26.04 2.11
N THR A 36 5.48 -26.57 1.10
CA THR A 36 6.90 -26.28 0.88
C THR A 36 7.10 -24.89 0.28
N CYS A 37 7.98 -24.09 0.86
CA CYS A 37 8.26 -22.72 0.44
C CYS A 37 9.77 -22.48 0.29
N ILE A 38 10.11 -21.48 -0.52
CA ILE A 38 11.48 -20.99 -0.70
C ILE A 38 11.63 -19.62 -0.06
N ALA A 39 10.64 -18.76 -0.28
CA ALA A 39 10.60 -17.41 0.25
C ALA A 39 9.36 -17.21 1.12
N ARG A 40 9.43 -16.20 1.98
CA ARG A 40 8.30 -15.76 2.80
C ARG A 40 7.07 -15.41 1.96
N SER A 41 7.27 -14.72 0.84
CA SER A 41 6.22 -14.33 -0.10
C SER A 41 5.50 -15.49 -0.76
N ASP A 42 5.99 -16.72 -0.59
CA ASP A 42 5.28 -17.90 -1.06
C ASP A 42 4.09 -18.24 -0.17
N CYS A 43 4.13 -17.86 1.12
CA CYS A 43 3.16 -18.31 2.12
C CYS A 43 2.01 -17.32 2.28
N GLU A 44 0.82 -17.86 2.53
CA GLU A 44 -0.37 -17.09 2.89
C GLU A 44 -0.13 -16.31 4.17
N TYR A 45 -0.31 -14.99 4.16
CA TYR A 45 -0.21 -14.15 5.34
C TYR A 45 -1.28 -14.56 6.37
N PRO A 46 -0.95 -14.69 7.67
CA PRO A 46 0.29 -14.27 8.33
C PRO A 46 1.39 -15.36 8.43
N LEU A 47 1.34 -16.44 7.64
CA LEU A 47 2.37 -17.48 7.68
C LEU A 47 3.71 -16.98 7.15
N ILE A 48 4.78 -17.66 7.56
CA ILE A 48 6.16 -17.44 7.09
C ILE A 48 6.77 -18.71 6.57
N CYS A 49 7.79 -18.56 5.73
CA CYS A 49 8.58 -19.70 5.30
C CYS A 49 9.67 -20.02 6.33
N ASN A 50 9.42 -21.02 7.19
CA ASN A 50 10.39 -21.49 8.17
C ASN A 50 10.79 -22.93 7.87
N ALA A 51 12.09 -23.21 7.82
CA ALA A 51 12.64 -24.52 7.49
C ALA A 51 12.03 -25.12 6.20
N ALA A 52 11.90 -24.28 5.16
CA ALA A 52 11.30 -24.61 3.86
C ALA A 52 9.81 -25.04 3.93
N LYS A 53 9.10 -24.72 5.01
CA LYS A 53 7.64 -24.92 5.10
C LYS A 53 6.94 -23.65 5.56
N CYS A 54 5.73 -23.43 5.04
CA CYS A 54 4.87 -22.38 5.56
C CYS A 54 4.42 -22.76 6.98
N SER A 55 4.79 -21.94 7.96
CA SER A 55 4.44 -22.13 9.37
C SER A 55 3.83 -20.87 9.95
N LYS A 56 3.18 -21.00 11.10
CA LYS A 56 2.83 -19.82 11.91
C LYS A 56 4.10 -19.14 12.41
N PHE A 57 3.97 -17.88 12.80
CA PHE A 57 4.98 -17.21 13.61
C PHE A 57 5.21 -17.94 14.92
N ALA A 58 6.41 -17.80 15.47
CA ALA A 58 6.69 -18.11 16.85
C ALA A 58 5.88 -17.16 17.75
N GLU A 59 5.15 -17.74 18.71
CA GLU A 59 4.35 -16.97 19.67
C GLU A 59 5.27 -16.24 20.67
N ILE A 60 4.71 -15.28 21.41
CA ILE A 60 5.46 -14.55 22.44
C ILE A 60 6.02 -15.52 23.49
N GLY A 61 7.34 -15.47 23.70
CA GLY A 61 8.09 -16.39 24.58
C GLY A 61 8.56 -17.69 23.92
N GLU A 62 8.18 -17.96 22.67
CA GLU A 62 8.72 -19.07 21.89
C GLU A 62 10.11 -18.73 21.32
N ASN A 63 10.83 -19.77 20.91
CA ASN A 63 12.17 -19.61 20.37
C ASN A 63 12.15 -18.98 18.97
N CYS A 64 13.06 -18.07 18.73
CA CYS A 64 13.29 -17.44 17.43
C CYS A 64 14.79 -17.36 17.14
N LYS A 65 15.12 -17.18 15.86
CA LYS A 65 16.47 -16.92 15.36
C LYS A 65 16.59 -15.50 14.82
N GLU A 66 15.51 -15.00 14.23
CA GLU A 66 15.43 -13.68 13.63
C GLU A 66 14.08 -13.02 13.91
N ASN A 67 14.00 -11.69 13.75
CA ASN A 67 12.76 -10.94 14.02
C ASN A 67 11.58 -11.42 13.17
N ASP A 68 11.87 -11.93 11.97
CA ASP A 68 10.86 -12.44 11.06
C ASP A 68 10.14 -13.69 11.58
N ASP A 69 10.79 -14.49 12.42
CA ASP A 69 10.18 -15.64 13.10
C ASP A 69 9.02 -15.20 14.01
N CYS A 70 9.14 -14.02 14.61
CA CYS A 70 8.19 -13.48 15.59
C CYS A 70 7.05 -12.65 14.98
N GLY A 71 7.01 -12.56 13.64
CA GLY A 71 6.01 -11.75 12.96
C GLY A 71 6.24 -10.25 13.13
N ASN A 72 7.44 -9.79 12.77
CA ASN A 72 7.89 -8.38 12.66
C ASN A 72 6.88 -7.38 11.99
N PHE A 73 5.81 -7.89 11.38
CA PHE A 73 4.69 -7.15 10.79
C PHE A 73 3.79 -6.54 11.86
N TYR A 74 3.76 -7.19 13.02
CA TYR A 74 3.17 -6.67 14.23
C TYR A 74 4.18 -5.72 14.86
N ASN A 75 4.19 -4.47 14.39
CA ASN A 75 5.00 -3.39 14.95
C ASN A 75 5.19 -3.56 16.46
N GLY A 76 6.43 -3.82 16.89
CA GLY A 76 6.75 -4.05 18.30
C GLY A 76 6.91 -5.50 18.74
N VAL A 77 7.15 -6.46 17.85
CA VAL A 77 7.60 -7.81 18.24
C VAL A 77 8.94 -8.12 17.60
N GLU A 78 9.91 -8.51 18.41
CA GLU A 78 11.28 -8.75 17.99
C GLU A 78 11.85 -10.03 18.62
N CYS A 79 12.84 -10.62 17.97
CA CYS A 79 13.58 -11.75 18.49
C CYS A 79 14.69 -11.24 19.43
N ASN A 80 14.44 -11.32 20.72
CA ASN A 80 15.37 -10.88 21.76
C ASN A 80 15.83 -12.09 22.59
N GLU A 81 17.14 -12.28 22.73
CA GLU A 81 17.73 -13.42 23.44
C GLU A 81 17.17 -14.79 22.99
N ASN A 82 16.98 -14.96 21.69
CA ASN A 82 16.35 -16.13 21.04
C ASN A 82 14.89 -16.37 21.45
N LYS A 83 14.19 -15.36 21.97
CA LYS A 83 12.76 -15.41 22.32
C LYS A 83 11.98 -14.31 21.62
N CYS A 84 10.77 -14.62 21.19
CA CYS A 84 9.87 -13.58 20.68
C CYS A 84 9.37 -12.71 21.83
N THR A 85 9.66 -11.43 21.77
CA THR A 85 9.34 -10.46 22.82
C THR A 85 8.59 -9.28 22.25
N VAL A 86 7.67 -8.74 23.04
CA VAL A 86 6.96 -7.50 22.72
C VAL A 86 7.81 -6.33 23.20
N MET A 87 8.28 -5.52 22.26
CA MET A 87 9.00 -4.28 22.50
C MET A 87 8.01 -3.16 22.75
N LEU A 88 7.78 -2.87 24.03
CA LEU A 88 6.85 -1.85 24.47
C LEU A 88 7.45 -0.44 24.26
N ILE A 89 6.61 0.52 23.90
CA ILE A 89 6.99 1.93 23.75
C ILE A 89 6.48 2.78 24.91
N ASP A 90 6.87 4.06 24.94
CA ASP A 90 6.43 5.01 25.95
C ASP A 90 4.90 5.06 26.08
N GLY A 91 4.41 5.02 27.32
CA GLY A 91 2.98 4.97 27.65
C GLY A 91 2.34 3.58 27.60
N GLU A 92 3.01 2.55 27.05
CA GLU A 92 2.46 1.19 27.07
C GLU A 92 2.56 0.53 28.45
N LYS A 93 1.53 -0.24 28.80
CA LYS A 93 1.49 -0.99 30.06
C LYS A 93 2.52 -2.10 30.06
N CYS A 94 3.37 -2.11 31.07
CA CYS A 94 4.37 -3.14 31.32
C CYS A 94 4.08 -3.90 32.61
N ASP A 95 4.55 -5.13 32.66
CA ASP A 95 4.44 -5.98 33.84
C ASP A 95 5.85 -6.45 34.19
N LEU A 96 6.36 -6.05 35.35
CA LEU A 96 7.70 -6.43 35.83
C LEU A 96 7.86 -7.95 36.00
N SER A 97 6.76 -8.71 36.05
CA SER A 97 6.77 -10.17 36.08
C SER A 97 6.83 -10.81 34.69
N SER A 98 6.54 -10.04 33.62
CA SER A 98 6.56 -10.55 32.25
C SER A 98 7.95 -10.43 31.65
N GLN A 99 8.65 -11.57 31.56
CA GLN A 99 9.95 -11.66 30.90
C GLN A 99 9.90 -11.45 29.36
N TYR A 100 8.71 -11.36 28.77
CA TYR A 100 8.54 -11.28 27.30
C TYR A 100 7.83 -10.00 26.83
N LYS A 101 7.51 -9.07 27.73
CA LYS A 101 6.99 -7.74 27.42
C LYS A 101 7.96 -6.72 28.00
N ILE A 102 8.87 -6.25 27.17
CA ILE A 102 10.04 -5.51 27.61
C ILE A 102 9.87 -4.06 27.13
N CYS A 103 10.07 -3.11 28.03
CA CYS A 103 10.18 -1.70 27.66
C CYS A 103 11.39 -1.51 26.73
N GLY A 104 11.13 -1.14 25.48
CA GLY A 104 12.15 -1.00 24.44
C GLY A 104 12.83 0.36 24.43
N PHE A 105 13.86 0.53 23.59
CA PHE A 105 14.37 1.84 23.17
C PHE A 105 14.68 2.87 24.28
N GLY A 106 15.38 2.45 25.34
CA GLY A 106 15.76 3.36 26.43
C GLY A 106 14.61 3.76 27.36
N THR A 107 13.46 3.11 27.22
CA THR A 107 12.37 3.16 28.20
C THR A 107 12.57 2.12 29.30
N SER A 108 11.99 2.37 30.46
CA SER A 108 12.02 1.48 31.62
C SER A 108 10.63 1.37 32.22
N CYS A 109 10.31 0.20 32.78
CA CYS A 109 9.02 -0.04 33.39
C CYS A 109 8.97 0.63 34.77
N SER A 110 8.14 1.66 34.92
CA SER A 110 7.90 2.34 36.19
C SER A 110 6.40 2.43 36.44
N ASN A 111 5.96 2.03 37.64
CA ASN A 111 4.54 2.00 38.02
C ASN A 111 3.61 1.28 37.02
N GLY A 112 4.12 0.23 36.35
CA GLY A 112 3.35 -0.58 35.40
C GLY A 112 3.19 0.06 34.00
N THR A 113 3.97 1.10 33.69
CA THR A 113 4.00 1.74 32.37
C THR A 113 5.46 1.96 31.92
N CYS A 114 5.73 1.81 30.63
CA CYS A 114 7.03 2.15 30.07
C CYS A 114 7.18 3.67 29.96
N TYR A 115 8.30 4.18 30.48
CA TYR A 115 8.66 5.60 30.39
C TYR A 115 10.09 5.74 29.90
N PHE A 116 10.37 6.77 29.09
CA PHE A 116 11.76 7.15 28.82
C PHE A 116 12.51 7.41 30.12
N SER A 117 13.70 6.82 30.23
CA SER A 117 14.64 7.23 31.27
C SER A 117 15.08 8.68 31.02
N GLU A 118 15.34 9.44 32.09
CA GLU A 118 15.68 10.88 32.02
C GLU A 118 16.86 11.20 31.07
N ALA A 119 17.71 10.21 30.78
CA ALA A 119 18.88 10.37 29.91
C ALA A 119 18.65 9.94 28.44
N SER A 120 17.57 9.24 28.11
CA SER A 120 17.46 8.54 26.82
C SER A 120 16.58 9.26 25.80
N GLY A 121 15.47 9.85 26.24
CA GLY A 121 14.47 10.50 25.37
C GLY A 121 14.00 9.63 24.19
N CYS A 122 13.05 10.14 23.41
CA CYS A 122 12.79 9.59 22.09
C CYS A 122 13.88 10.06 21.11
N LYS A 123 14.12 9.27 20.06
CA LYS A 123 15.01 9.58 18.93
C LYS A 123 14.29 9.56 17.59
N THR A 124 13.17 8.83 17.51
CA THR A 124 12.36 8.70 16.30
C THR A 124 10.89 8.76 16.66
N ASP A 125 10.05 9.24 15.73
CA ASP A 125 8.61 9.36 15.93
C ASP A 125 7.94 8.00 16.23
N SER A 126 8.50 6.90 15.72
CA SER A 126 8.01 5.54 15.96
C SER A 126 8.14 5.06 17.42
N GLN A 127 8.93 5.75 18.24
CA GLN A 127 9.07 5.45 19.66
C GLN A 127 8.02 6.17 20.51
N CYS A 128 7.25 7.06 19.89
CA CYS A 128 6.22 7.84 20.54
C CYS A 128 4.84 7.20 20.35
N PRO A 129 3.95 7.30 21.35
CA PRO A 129 2.60 6.77 21.24
C PRO A 129 1.78 7.49 20.16
N TYR A 130 0.71 6.85 19.73
CA TYR A 130 -0.22 7.36 18.73
C TYR A 130 -0.70 8.77 19.08
N GLY A 131 -0.72 9.65 18.08
CA GLY A 131 -1.08 11.05 18.27
C GLY A 131 0.04 11.89 18.91
N THR A 132 1.26 11.36 18.98
CA THR A 132 2.45 12.10 19.38
C THR A 132 3.61 11.87 18.40
N TYR A 133 4.60 12.75 18.44
CA TYR A 133 5.82 12.68 17.65
C TYR A 133 7.03 13.01 18.54
N CYS A 134 8.22 12.64 18.10
CA CYS A 134 9.43 12.92 18.84
C CYS A 134 9.94 14.33 18.50
N ASP A 135 9.95 15.22 19.48
CA ASP A 135 10.48 16.57 19.30
C ASP A 135 12.02 16.61 19.31
N ASP A 136 12.58 17.76 18.95
CA ASP A 136 14.04 17.92 18.86
C ASP A 136 14.74 17.88 20.24
N LYS A 137 13.96 17.89 21.33
CA LYS A 137 14.43 17.73 22.71
C LYS A 137 14.33 16.29 23.20
N GLY A 138 13.92 15.36 22.35
CA GLY A 138 13.75 13.95 22.69
C GLY A 138 12.52 13.69 23.57
N SER A 139 11.47 14.50 23.47
CA SER A 139 10.21 14.33 24.17
C SER A 139 9.07 13.99 23.21
N CYS A 140 8.22 13.03 23.57
CA CYS A 140 7.01 12.73 22.80
C CYS A 140 5.97 13.83 23.02
N THR A 141 5.72 14.60 21.98
CA THR A 141 4.84 15.77 21.99
C THR A 141 3.59 15.48 21.15
N ARG A 142 2.43 15.97 21.60
CA ARG A 142 1.17 15.80 20.87
C ARG A 142 1.25 16.40 19.48
N VAL A 143 0.72 15.68 18.50
CA VAL A 143 0.52 16.20 17.14
C VAL A 143 -0.39 17.43 17.16
N VAL A 144 -0.21 18.30 16.17
CA VAL A 144 -0.98 19.53 16.00
C VAL A 144 -2.16 19.29 15.06
N ASP A 145 -3.23 20.03 15.30
CA ASP A 145 -4.48 19.91 14.54
C ASP A 145 -4.38 20.57 13.17
N LYS A 146 -5.37 20.29 12.31
CA LYS A 146 -5.54 20.95 11.01
C LYS A 146 -5.43 22.48 11.14
N GLY A 147 -4.63 23.08 10.26
CA GLY A 147 -4.41 24.52 10.19
C GLY A 147 -3.38 25.06 11.18
N GLN A 148 -2.87 24.23 12.09
CA GLN A 148 -1.76 24.59 12.97
C GLN A 148 -0.41 24.43 12.26
N ILE A 149 0.60 25.10 12.81
CA ILE A 149 1.95 25.16 12.24
C ILE A 149 2.65 23.82 12.41
N CYS A 150 3.31 23.36 11.36
CA CYS A 150 4.11 22.14 11.34
C CYS A 150 5.38 22.35 10.51
N GLU A 151 6.35 21.48 10.72
CA GLU A 151 7.60 21.43 9.93
C GLU A 151 7.74 20.13 9.15
N ARG A 152 7.12 19.05 9.65
CA ARG A 152 7.16 17.70 9.08
C ARG A 152 5.82 16.99 9.26
N ASP A 153 5.53 16.02 8.39
CA ASP A 153 4.24 15.31 8.37
C ASP A 153 3.91 14.62 9.69
N THR A 154 4.91 14.13 10.41
CA THR A 154 4.73 13.43 11.69
C THR A 154 4.25 14.35 12.82
N MET A 155 4.39 15.67 12.67
CA MET A 155 3.79 16.62 13.61
C MET A 155 2.28 16.75 13.42
N CYS A 156 1.73 16.29 12.30
CA CYS A 156 0.30 16.34 12.02
C CYS A 156 -0.40 15.04 12.45
N SER A 157 -1.71 15.11 12.69
CA SER A 157 -2.53 13.92 12.90
C SER A 157 -2.45 12.94 11.72
N VAL A 158 -2.77 11.66 11.93
CA VAL A 158 -2.61 10.58 10.93
C VAL A 158 -3.32 10.86 9.60
N ASP A 159 -4.43 11.60 9.64
CA ASP A 159 -5.25 12.04 8.52
C ASP A 159 -4.81 13.40 7.93
N SER A 160 -3.67 13.92 8.34
CA SER A 160 -3.12 15.19 7.88
C SER A 160 -1.66 15.04 7.47
N LEU A 161 -1.15 16.02 6.72
CA LEU A 161 0.25 16.14 6.36
C LEU A 161 0.68 17.61 6.37
N CYS A 162 1.97 17.86 6.45
CA CYS A 162 2.51 19.20 6.58
C CYS A 162 2.71 19.85 5.21
N VAL A 163 1.87 20.84 4.89
CA VAL A 163 1.89 21.51 3.59
C VAL A 163 2.16 22.99 3.76
N SER A 164 3.32 23.44 3.31
CA SER A 164 3.71 24.85 3.37
C SER A 164 3.67 25.40 4.80
N GLY A 165 4.13 24.58 5.76
CA GLY A 165 4.21 24.95 7.17
C GLY A 165 2.91 24.81 7.96
N VAL A 166 1.84 24.24 7.38
CA VAL A 166 0.57 24.00 8.10
C VAL A 166 0.02 22.60 7.85
N CYS A 167 -0.61 22.01 8.88
CA CYS A 167 -1.25 20.70 8.74
C CYS A 167 -2.50 20.80 7.86
N ALA A 168 -2.51 20.09 6.75
CA ALA A 168 -3.62 19.99 5.82
C ALA A 168 -4.16 18.56 5.79
N LEU A 169 -5.49 18.41 5.71
CA LEU A 169 -6.12 17.10 5.63
C LEU A 169 -5.67 16.34 4.40
N LYS A 170 -5.39 15.05 4.60
CA LYS A 170 -5.25 14.06 3.55
C LYS A 170 -6.60 13.78 2.93
N TYR A 171 -6.58 13.40 1.66
CA TYR A 171 -7.70 12.84 0.93
C TYR A 171 -8.94 13.74 0.88
N SER A 172 -8.80 15.06 1.02
CA SER A 172 -9.96 15.94 1.20
C SER A 172 -10.22 16.88 0.03
N ARG A 173 -9.24 17.11 -0.86
CA ARG A 173 -9.37 18.12 -1.91
C ARG A 173 -10.09 17.57 -3.15
N THR A 174 -11.08 18.31 -3.63
CA THR A 174 -11.90 17.95 -4.80
C THR A 174 -11.36 18.61 -6.07
N ALA A 175 -12.06 18.39 -7.20
CA ALA A 175 -11.68 18.92 -8.50
C ALA A 175 -11.28 20.41 -8.47
N GLN A 176 -10.23 20.77 -9.22
CA GLN A 176 -9.71 22.13 -9.39
C GLN A 176 -9.14 22.79 -8.13
N GLN A 177 -9.12 22.10 -6.99
CA GLN A 177 -8.40 22.59 -5.82
C GLN A 177 -6.89 22.36 -6.00
N PRO A 178 -6.04 23.29 -5.54
CA PRO A 178 -4.59 23.15 -5.69
C PRO A 178 -4.08 21.92 -4.95
N CYS A 179 -3.00 21.32 -5.42
CA CYS A 179 -2.33 20.20 -4.79
C CYS A 179 -0.83 20.27 -5.05
N LYS A 180 -0.03 19.89 -4.05
CA LYS A 180 1.43 19.71 -4.21
C LYS A 180 1.81 18.24 -4.35
N GLN A 181 0.94 17.37 -3.86
CA GLN A 181 1.10 15.92 -3.82
C GLN A 181 -0.27 15.25 -3.81
N TYR A 182 -0.32 13.96 -4.13
CA TYR A 182 -1.56 13.23 -4.33
C TYR A 182 -2.36 13.07 -3.04
N GLU A 183 -1.71 12.99 -1.88
CA GLU A 183 -2.37 12.81 -0.59
C GLU A 183 -3.28 13.98 -0.23
N LEU A 184 -3.17 15.12 -0.90
CA LEU A 184 -4.09 16.24 -0.68
C LEU A 184 -5.41 16.07 -1.42
N CYS A 185 -5.40 15.39 -2.56
CA CYS A 185 -6.61 15.14 -3.35
C CYS A 185 -7.41 13.99 -2.76
N ASP A 186 -8.73 14.04 -2.87
CA ASP A 186 -9.64 12.98 -2.45
C ASP A 186 -9.53 11.76 -3.37
N VAL A 187 -8.48 10.96 -3.12
CA VAL A 187 -8.16 9.74 -3.86
C VAL A 187 -9.24 8.68 -3.73
N PHE A 188 -10.05 8.73 -2.67
CA PHE A 188 -11.19 7.85 -2.44
C PHE A 188 -12.44 8.28 -3.24
N SER A 189 -12.48 9.53 -3.69
CA SER A 189 -13.39 9.98 -4.75
C SER A 189 -12.75 9.92 -6.14
N GLY A 190 -11.60 9.25 -6.29
CA GLY A 190 -10.89 9.05 -7.56
C GLY A 190 -10.21 10.30 -8.11
N TYR A 191 -9.91 11.30 -7.26
CA TYR A 191 -9.11 12.46 -7.65
C TYR A 191 -7.62 12.18 -7.50
N ILE A 192 -6.83 12.75 -8.40
CA ILE A 192 -5.37 12.68 -8.42
C ILE A 192 -4.79 14.08 -8.54
N CYS A 193 -3.57 14.28 -8.04
CA CYS A 193 -2.87 15.55 -8.22
C CYS A 193 -2.22 15.59 -9.61
N ASP A 194 -2.71 16.46 -10.49
CA ASP A 194 -2.14 16.65 -11.81
C ASP A 194 -0.72 17.23 -11.71
N GLY A 195 0.26 16.53 -12.27
CA GLY A 195 1.67 16.90 -12.18
C GLY A 195 2.00 18.24 -12.82
N ASN A 196 1.24 18.67 -13.84
CA ASN A 196 1.48 19.88 -14.62
C ASN A 196 0.73 21.07 -14.02
N ASP A 197 -0.57 20.94 -13.84
CA ASP A 197 -1.42 22.03 -13.38
C ASP A 197 -1.38 22.23 -11.86
N LYS A 198 -0.88 21.23 -11.13
CA LYS A 198 -0.89 21.22 -9.66
C LYS A 198 -2.31 21.40 -9.10
N LEU A 199 -3.29 20.82 -9.77
CA LEU A 199 -4.69 20.80 -9.39
C LEU A 199 -5.19 19.36 -9.26
N CYS A 200 -6.12 19.13 -8.33
CA CYS A 200 -6.81 17.86 -8.24
C CYS A 200 -7.74 17.66 -9.44
N LYS A 201 -7.61 16.53 -10.13
CA LYS A 201 -8.44 16.15 -11.28
C LYS A 201 -8.92 14.72 -11.13
N LYS A 202 -10.08 14.39 -11.72
CA LYS A 202 -10.56 13.01 -11.75
C LYS A 202 -9.58 12.16 -12.55
N ASN A 203 -9.15 11.02 -12.02
CA ASN A 203 -8.33 10.08 -12.79
C ASN A 203 -9.18 9.43 -13.89
N SER A 204 -8.98 9.85 -15.14
CA SER A 204 -9.69 9.30 -16.30
C SER A 204 -9.24 7.88 -16.67
N TYR A 205 -8.16 7.37 -16.06
CA TYR A 205 -7.64 6.03 -16.27
C TYR A 205 -8.15 5.01 -15.25
N TYR A 206 -8.74 5.46 -14.13
CA TYR A 206 -9.24 4.57 -13.09
C TYR A 206 -10.21 3.52 -13.65
N GLY A 207 -9.99 2.24 -13.31
CA GLY A 207 -10.78 1.10 -13.72
C GLY A 207 -10.53 0.61 -15.15
N LYS A 208 -9.66 1.27 -15.93
CA LYS A 208 -9.27 0.81 -17.27
C LYS A 208 -8.25 -0.32 -17.21
N ASP A 209 -8.26 -1.17 -18.23
CA ASP A 209 -7.21 -2.17 -18.43
C ASP A 209 -5.85 -1.47 -18.61
N CYS A 210 -4.81 -2.10 -18.07
CA CYS A 210 -3.45 -1.58 -18.14
C CYS A 210 -2.43 -2.71 -18.22
N TYR A 211 -1.22 -2.37 -18.63
CA TYR A 211 -0.07 -3.26 -18.68
C TYR A 211 1.05 -2.80 -17.74
N VAL A 212 1.20 -1.48 -17.57
CA VAL A 212 2.22 -0.84 -16.73
C VAL A 212 1.65 0.40 -16.05
N ASN A 213 2.25 0.82 -14.93
CA ASN A 213 1.80 1.96 -14.14
C ASN A 213 1.69 3.27 -14.94
N SER A 214 2.52 3.47 -15.96
CA SER A 214 2.49 4.68 -16.79
C SER A 214 1.19 4.85 -17.58
N GLU A 215 0.41 3.79 -17.78
CA GLU A 215 -0.90 3.84 -18.43
C GLU A 215 -2.02 4.31 -17.49
N CYS A 216 -1.75 4.37 -16.18
CA CYS A 216 -2.72 4.73 -15.15
C CYS A 216 -2.65 6.20 -14.73
N GLY A 217 -1.95 7.04 -15.51
CA GLY A 217 -1.65 8.42 -15.14
C GLY A 217 -0.74 8.46 -13.91
N SER A 218 -1.27 8.93 -12.77
CA SER A 218 -0.57 8.87 -11.47
C SER A 218 -0.99 7.68 -10.61
N GLY A 219 -1.83 6.79 -11.14
CA GLY A 219 -2.31 5.59 -10.46
C GLY A 219 -1.35 4.42 -10.56
N GLU A 220 -1.83 3.23 -10.17
CA GLU A 220 -1.07 1.98 -10.22
C GLU A 220 -1.82 0.93 -11.02
N CYS A 221 -1.06 0.15 -11.79
CA CYS A 221 -1.58 -0.97 -12.57
C CYS A 221 -1.44 -2.24 -11.75
N LEU A 222 -2.56 -2.81 -11.29
CA LEU A 222 -2.57 -3.99 -10.43
C LEU A 222 -3.45 -5.09 -11.00
N CYS A 223 -3.07 -6.33 -10.69
CA CYS A 223 -3.86 -7.50 -11.01
C CYS A 223 -5.14 -7.54 -10.17
N SER A 224 -6.29 -7.63 -10.84
CA SER A 224 -7.58 -7.86 -10.18
C SER A 224 -7.80 -9.35 -9.89
N HIS A 225 -8.74 -9.67 -9.00
CA HIS A 225 -9.20 -11.05 -8.75
C HIS A 225 -9.74 -11.76 -10.00
N GLU A 226 -10.11 -11.02 -11.05
CA GLU A 226 -10.52 -11.58 -12.36
C GLU A 226 -9.32 -11.95 -13.25
N GLY A 227 -8.08 -11.77 -12.78
CA GLY A 227 -6.87 -12.03 -13.54
C GLY A 227 -6.56 -10.97 -14.59
N LYS A 228 -7.18 -9.78 -14.49
CA LYS A 228 -6.95 -8.63 -15.37
C LYS A 228 -6.20 -7.54 -14.65
N ASN A 229 -5.18 -6.97 -15.31
CA ASN A 229 -4.52 -5.76 -14.84
C ASN A 229 -5.42 -4.55 -15.08
N ILE A 230 -5.76 -3.83 -14.02
CA ILE A 230 -6.59 -2.63 -14.07
C ILE A 230 -5.93 -1.48 -13.31
N CYS A 231 -6.21 -0.26 -13.75
CA CYS A 231 -5.72 0.95 -13.12
C CYS A 231 -6.51 1.28 -11.85
N PHE A 232 -5.80 1.44 -10.74
CA PHE A 232 -6.32 2.00 -9.49
C PHE A 232 -5.88 3.45 -9.30
N GLY A 233 -6.34 4.10 -8.23
CA GLY A 233 -5.90 5.45 -7.88
C GLY A 233 -4.44 5.49 -7.43
N THR A 234 -3.94 6.68 -7.14
CA THR A 234 -2.56 6.84 -6.65
C THR A 234 -2.40 6.15 -5.29
N ASN A 235 -1.22 5.54 -5.07
CA ASN A 235 -0.96 4.69 -3.90
C ASN A 235 -1.98 3.55 -3.82
N SER A 236 -2.36 2.99 -4.97
CA SER A 236 -3.35 1.93 -5.10
C SER A 236 -4.75 2.26 -4.53
N SER A 237 -5.14 3.54 -4.37
CA SER A 237 -6.43 3.85 -3.73
C SER A 237 -7.65 3.28 -4.50
N ILE A 238 -8.64 2.82 -3.75
CA ILE A 238 -9.95 2.39 -4.26
C ILE A 238 -10.92 3.57 -4.14
N SER A 239 -11.62 3.87 -5.23
CA SER A 239 -12.60 4.95 -5.28
C SER A 239 -13.90 4.55 -4.57
N THR A 240 -13.96 4.70 -3.25
CA THR A 240 -15.17 4.52 -2.43
C THR A 240 -15.29 5.57 -1.32
N THR A 241 -16.49 6.10 -1.11
CA THR A 241 -16.73 7.12 -0.07
C THR A 241 -16.59 6.58 1.36
N SER A 242 -16.74 5.25 1.56
CA SER A 242 -16.64 4.61 2.87
C SER A 242 -15.25 4.68 3.52
N CYS A 243 -14.22 5.08 2.76
CA CYS A 243 -12.85 5.12 3.26
C CYS A 243 -12.59 6.22 4.27
N HIS A 244 -13.27 7.36 4.12
CA HIS A 244 -13.23 8.43 5.12
C HIS A 244 -13.83 7.94 6.44
N ASP A 245 -15.01 7.32 6.39
CA ASP A 245 -15.68 6.76 7.56
C ASP A 245 -14.80 5.70 8.26
N LYS A 246 -14.19 4.79 7.50
CA LYS A 246 -13.28 3.76 8.05
C LYS A 246 -12.04 4.36 8.73
N LEU A 247 -11.45 5.42 8.17
CA LEU A 247 -10.30 6.10 8.77
C LEU A 247 -10.69 6.81 10.07
N ASP A 248 -11.83 7.49 10.09
CA ASP A 248 -12.35 8.16 11.28
C ASP A 248 -12.73 7.15 12.37
N ASP A 249 -13.33 6.02 11.99
CA ASP A 249 -13.61 4.90 12.89
C ASP A 249 -12.34 4.35 13.55
N PHE A 250 -11.26 4.20 12.77
CA PHE A 250 -9.97 3.79 13.29
C PHE A 250 -9.40 4.81 14.28
N LYS A 251 -9.36 6.09 13.90
CA LYS A 251 -8.88 7.19 14.76
C LYS A 251 -9.65 7.24 16.08
N LYS A 252 -10.99 7.16 15.99
CA LYS A 252 -11.87 7.12 17.16
C LYS A 252 -11.56 5.92 18.05
N CYS A 253 -11.37 4.74 17.47
CA CYS A 253 -11.00 3.55 18.24
C CYS A 253 -9.69 3.76 19.02
N MET A 254 -8.65 4.29 18.36
CA MET A 254 -7.34 4.52 18.98
C MET A 254 -7.46 5.43 20.21
N VAL A 255 -8.23 6.51 20.11
CA VAL A 255 -8.48 7.45 21.21
C VAL A 255 -9.35 6.81 22.30
N ASP A 256 -10.46 6.19 21.93
CA ASP A 256 -11.43 5.62 22.89
C ASP A 256 -10.83 4.45 23.70
N ASN A 257 -9.77 3.80 23.20
CA ASN A 257 -9.10 2.67 23.87
C ASN A 257 -7.70 3.02 24.41
N ASP A 258 -7.31 4.30 24.37
CA ASP A 258 -5.99 4.77 24.84
C ASP A 258 -4.82 3.95 24.26
N CYS A 259 -4.89 3.70 22.95
CA CYS A 259 -3.91 2.87 22.28
C CYS A 259 -2.70 3.68 21.84
N SER A 260 -1.51 3.24 22.23
CA SER A 260 -0.22 3.75 21.78
C SER A 260 0.11 3.42 20.32
N ARG A 261 -0.42 2.32 19.76
CA ARG A 261 -0.21 1.91 18.37
C ARG A 261 -1.25 0.88 17.93
N ALA A 262 -1.47 0.78 16.63
CA ALA A 262 -2.36 -0.21 16.02
C ALA A 262 -1.69 -1.59 15.93
N SER A 263 -1.46 -2.23 17.09
CA SER A 263 -0.84 -3.55 17.20
C SER A 263 -1.88 -4.62 17.53
N PRO A 264 -1.81 -5.83 16.94
CA PRO A 264 -2.72 -6.92 17.31
C PRO A 264 -2.50 -7.43 18.74
N ILE A 265 -1.37 -7.09 19.37
CA ILE A 265 -1.05 -7.53 20.72
C ILE A 265 -1.50 -6.50 21.75
N THR A 266 -1.09 -5.24 21.59
CA THR A 266 -1.38 -4.19 22.58
C THR A 266 -2.71 -3.46 22.33
N CYS A 267 -3.22 -3.47 21.09
CA CYS A 267 -4.49 -2.84 20.73
C CYS A 267 -5.26 -3.61 19.62
N PRO A 268 -5.67 -4.88 19.87
CA PRO A 268 -6.26 -5.75 18.84
C PRO A 268 -7.49 -5.16 18.15
N LYS A 269 -8.38 -4.49 18.91
CA LYS A 269 -9.62 -3.92 18.36
C LYS A 269 -9.36 -2.83 17.31
N CYS A 270 -8.40 -1.95 17.57
CA CYS A 270 -8.10 -0.86 16.63
C CYS A 270 -7.14 -1.31 15.52
N HIS A 271 -6.31 -2.32 15.78
CA HIS A 271 -5.56 -3.00 14.74
C HIS A 271 -6.49 -3.61 13.68
N GLN A 272 -7.55 -4.31 14.09
CA GLN A 272 -8.56 -4.84 13.15
C GLN A 272 -9.16 -3.72 12.29
N LYS A 273 -9.55 -2.59 12.90
CA LYS A 273 -10.09 -1.44 12.14
C LYS A 273 -9.07 -0.87 11.15
N TRP A 274 -7.80 -0.76 11.54
CA TRP A 274 -6.72 -0.33 10.66
C TRP A 274 -6.56 -1.26 9.46
N GLU A 275 -6.50 -2.57 9.70
CA GLU A 275 -6.37 -3.57 8.64
C GLU A 275 -7.57 -3.56 7.69
N CYS A 276 -8.79 -3.40 8.21
CA CYS A 276 -10.00 -3.29 7.39
C CYS A 276 -10.12 -1.94 6.64
N PHE A 277 -9.47 -0.89 7.13
CA PHE A 277 -9.27 0.35 6.36
C PHE A 277 -8.29 0.10 5.21
N GLN A 278 -7.12 -0.47 5.49
CA GLN A 278 -6.12 -0.79 4.46
C GLN A 278 -6.71 -1.67 3.35
N HIS A 279 -7.32 -2.79 3.72
CA HIS A 279 -7.95 -3.74 2.80
C HIS A 279 -9.11 -3.15 1.99
N GLY A 280 -9.93 -2.29 2.61
CA GLY A 280 -11.12 -1.74 1.95
C GLY A 280 -10.83 -0.51 1.07
N CYS A 281 -9.68 0.13 1.26
CA CYS A 281 -9.38 1.44 0.68
C CYS A 281 -8.20 1.45 -0.27
N PHE A 282 -7.40 0.38 -0.27
CA PHE A 282 -6.21 0.30 -1.10
C PHE A 282 -6.10 -1.08 -1.76
N ALA A 283 -6.02 -1.06 -3.09
CA ALA A 283 -6.06 -2.21 -3.96
C ALA A 283 -4.85 -3.12 -3.80
N ASN A 284 -3.68 -2.60 -3.44
CA ASN A 284 -2.51 -3.40 -3.12
C ASN A 284 -2.71 -4.31 -1.89
N TYR A 285 -3.66 -4.01 -1.00
CA TYR A 285 -4.05 -4.92 0.09
C TYR A 285 -5.30 -5.73 -0.25
N ASN A 286 -6.24 -5.12 -0.98
CA ASN A 286 -7.47 -5.77 -1.40
C ASN A 286 -7.21 -6.94 -2.37
N GLN A 287 -6.31 -6.71 -3.33
CA GLN A 287 -5.98 -7.63 -4.41
C GLN A 287 -4.78 -8.54 -4.10
N ASP A 288 -4.17 -8.41 -2.91
CA ASP A 288 -3.04 -9.25 -2.50
C ASP A 288 -3.52 -10.68 -2.21
N PRO A 289 -3.22 -11.67 -3.07
CA PRO A 289 -3.66 -13.04 -2.86
C PRO A 289 -3.08 -13.65 -1.57
N LEU A 290 -1.96 -13.13 -1.08
CA LEU A 290 -1.35 -13.60 0.16
C LEU A 290 -2.19 -13.22 1.39
N ARG A 291 -3.03 -12.17 1.33
CA ARG A 291 -3.76 -11.63 2.49
C ARG A 291 -5.26 -11.89 2.47
N ILE A 292 -5.81 -12.50 1.42
CA ILE A 292 -7.26 -12.69 1.26
C ILE A 292 -7.87 -13.43 2.47
N THR A 293 -7.26 -14.54 2.90
CA THR A 293 -7.79 -15.31 4.04
C THR A 293 -7.62 -14.56 5.36
N TYR A 294 -6.51 -13.84 5.53
CA TYR A 294 -6.30 -12.99 6.70
C TYR A 294 -7.41 -11.95 6.89
N TYR A 295 -7.79 -11.24 5.81
CA TYR A 295 -8.85 -10.23 5.90
C TYR A 295 -10.24 -10.84 6.10
N LYS A 296 -10.49 -12.06 5.61
CA LYS A 296 -11.69 -12.84 5.92
C LYS A 296 -11.75 -13.22 7.40
N ASP A 297 -10.65 -13.71 7.96
CA ASP A 297 -10.55 -14.09 9.37
C ASP A 297 -10.70 -12.88 10.31
N LEU A 298 -10.22 -11.71 9.88
CA LEU A 298 -10.44 -10.43 10.56
C LEU A 298 -11.88 -9.91 10.44
N ASN A 299 -12.77 -10.59 9.73
CA ASN A 299 -14.15 -10.14 9.48
C ASN A 299 -14.20 -8.70 8.90
N CYS A 300 -13.25 -8.35 8.04
CA CYS A 300 -13.35 -7.09 7.32
C CYS A 300 -14.54 -7.18 6.35
N PRO A 301 -15.49 -6.23 6.37
CA PRO A 301 -16.63 -6.30 5.47
C PRO A 301 -16.13 -6.30 4.04
N ASP A 302 -16.55 -7.31 3.26
CA ASP A 302 -16.20 -7.44 1.86
C ASP A 302 -16.55 -6.15 1.14
N THR A 303 -15.52 -5.42 0.74
CA THR A 303 -15.68 -4.35 -0.23
C THR A 303 -15.79 -5.05 -1.58
N SER A 304 -16.96 -5.65 -1.87
CA SER A 304 -17.21 -6.16 -3.21
C SER A 304 -17.05 -4.97 -4.15
N TYR A 305 -15.93 -4.91 -4.86
CA TYR A 305 -15.70 -3.93 -5.90
C TYR A 305 -16.73 -4.21 -6.99
N ASN A 306 -17.89 -3.58 -6.89
CA ASN A 306 -18.94 -3.72 -7.87
C ASN A 306 -18.53 -2.81 -9.02
N ASN A 307 -17.78 -3.35 -9.99
CA ASN A 307 -17.30 -2.66 -11.20
C ASN A 307 -18.45 -2.17 -12.12
N ASN A 308 -19.69 -2.16 -11.61
CA ASN A 308 -20.90 -1.70 -12.26
C ASN A 308 -21.03 -0.17 -12.29
N ASN A 309 -19.92 0.57 -12.36
CA ASN A 309 -19.92 1.87 -13.03
C ASN A 309 -19.85 1.64 -14.55
N ASN A 310 -20.85 0.91 -15.03
CA ASN A 310 -21.17 0.85 -16.43
C ASN A 310 -21.64 2.27 -16.81
N ASN A 311 -20.91 2.90 -17.73
CA ASN A 311 -21.19 4.23 -18.26
C ASN A 311 -22.66 4.34 -18.69
N ASN A 312 -23.53 4.87 -17.82
CA ASN A 312 -24.72 5.58 -18.26
C ASN A 312 -24.27 6.97 -18.74
N ASN A 313 -23.59 6.97 -19.89
CA ASN A 313 -23.45 8.15 -20.73
C ASN A 313 -24.84 8.48 -21.28
N ASN A 314 -25.58 9.29 -20.54
CA ASN A 314 -26.68 10.05 -21.12
C ASN A 314 -26.06 11.07 -22.08
N ASN A 315 -26.11 10.70 -23.36
CA ASN A 315 -25.94 11.58 -24.51
C ASN A 315 -26.75 12.87 -24.30
N ASN A 316 -26.05 13.99 -24.08
CA ASN A 316 -26.48 15.28 -24.56
C ASN A 316 -25.24 16.04 -25.05
N ASN A 317 -25.08 15.97 -26.36
CA ASN A 317 -24.08 16.63 -27.18
C ASN A 317 -24.17 18.16 -27.00
N PRO A 318 -23.04 18.88 -27.02
CA PRO A 318 -22.88 19.83 -28.11
C PRO A 318 -21.48 19.79 -28.73
N LYS A 319 -21.45 19.39 -30.00
CA LYS A 319 -20.64 19.89 -31.13
C LYS A 319 -19.53 20.88 -30.74
N GLY A 320 -18.30 20.37 -30.65
CA GLY A 320 -17.07 21.15 -30.53
C GLY A 320 -15.96 20.52 -31.37
N THR A 321 -15.61 21.25 -32.43
CA THR A 321 -14.48 21.17 -33.36
C THR A 321 -13.29 20.28 -33.01
N ASP A 322 -12.94 19.42 -33.98
CA ASP A 322 -11.65 18.76 -34.15
C ASP A 322 -10.50 19.76 -34.16
N ASP A 323 -9.48 19.50 -33.34
CA ASP A 323 -8.11 19.87 -33.64
C ASP A 323 -7.19 18.77 -33.12
N SER A 324 -6.77 17.92 -34.06
CA SER A 324 -5.73 16.92 -33.87
C SER A 324 -4.39 17.57 -34.12
N ASN A 325 -3.53 17.70 -33.10
CA ASN A 325 -2.10 17.74 -33.37
C ASN A 325 -1.20 17.40 -32.17
N SER A 326 -0.06 16.81 -32.54
CA SER A 326 1.22 16.69 -31.83
C SER A 326 1.46 15.48 -30.89
N ASN A 327 2.08 14.47 -31.50
CA ASN A 327 3.38 13.88 -31.19
C ASN A 327 3.88 13.91 -29.73
N ALA A 328 4.02 12.73 -29.15
CA ALA A 328 5.06 12.45 -28.16
C ALA A 328 5.69 11.08 -28.46
N ALA A 329 6.92 11.14 -28.96
CA ALA A 329 7.84 10.01 -28.97
C ALA A 329 8.57 9.95 -27.62
N SER A 330 8.72 8.77 -27.03
CA SER A 330 9.90 8.35 -26.23
C SER A 330 9.75 6.90 -25.75
N THR A 331 10.48 6.05 -26.48
CA THR A 331 11.18 4.82 -26.10
C THR A 331 11.27 4.41 -24.63
N SER A 332 10.87 3.17 -24.34
CA SER A 332 11.72 2.17 -23.67
C SER A 332 11.21 0.75 -23.91
N ILE A 333 11.61 0.14 -25.03
CA ILE A 333 11.54 -1.31 -25.23
C ILE A 333 12.91 -1.77 -25.68
N THR A 334 13.75 -2.18 -24.75
CA THR A 334 15.03 -2.81 -25.04
C THR A 334 15.11 -4.02 -24.13
N THR A 335 14.56 -5.16 -24.55
CA THR A 335 15.44 -6.28 -24.90
C THR A 335 14.76 -7.32 -25.80
N SER A 336 13.42 -7.33 -25.93
CA SER A 336 12.70 -8.30 -26.78
C SER A 336 12.51 -7.84 -28.23
N LEU A 337 12.53 -6.53 -28.50
CA LEU A 337 12.43 -5.98 -29.86
C LEU A 337 13.75 -6.05 -30.62
N ALA A 338 14.89 -6.12 -29.93
CA ALA A 338 16.20 -6.23 -30.57
C ALA A 338 16.38 -7.58 -31.28
N THR A 339 15.98 -8.69 -30.66
CA THR A 339 16.01 -10.02 -31.30
C THR A 339 15.07 -10.12 -32.50
N LEU A 340 13.92 -9.43 -32.44
CA LEU A 340 12.97 -9.36 -33.55
C LEU A 340 13.50 -8.49 -34.70
N PHE A 341 14.18 -7.37 -34.40
CA PHE A 341 14.87 -6.56 -35.40
C PHE A 341 16.05 -7.28 -36.05
N PHE A 342 16.86 -8.00 -35.28
CA PHE A 342 17.98 -8.77 -35.81
C PHE A 342 17.51 -9.91 -36.70
N THR A 343 16.44 -10.62 -36.32
CA THR A 343 15.87 -11.67 -37.19
C THR A 343 15.27 -11.09 -38.47
N VAL A 344 14.58 -9.95 -38.40
CA VAL A 344 14.06 -9.27 -39.60
C VAL A 344 15.21 -8.75 -40.49
N LEU A 345 16.25 -8.14 -39.93
CA LEU A 345 17.43 -7.69 -40.69
C LEU A 345 18.23 -8.86 -41.28
N PHE A 346 18.33 -9.99 -40.57
CA PHE A 346 18.97 -11.20 -41.07
C PHE A 346 18.18 -11.84 -42.22
N ILE A 347 16.85 -11.82 -42.15
CA ILE A 347 15.99 -12.28 -43.24
C ILE A 347 16.07 -11.32 -44.45
N ILE A 348 16.13 -10.01 -44.23
CA ILE A 348 16.28 -9.01 -45.30
C ILE A 348 17.65 -9.12 -45.98
N SER A 349 18.71 -9.47 -45.25
CA SER A 349 20.07 -9.63 -45.81
C SER A 349 20.32 -10.96 -46.52
N LEU A 350 19.42 -11.94 -46.35
CA LEU A 350 19.44 -13.24 -47.04
C LEU A 350 18.61 -13.27 -48.34
N ILE A 351 17.93 -12.17 -48.69
CA ILE A 351 17.12 -12.00 -49.91
C ILE A 351 17.89 -11.13 -50.90
#